data_AF-A0A3S4YTK9-F1
#
_entry.id   AF-A0A3S4YTK9-F1
#
_cell.length_a   1.000
_cell.length_b   1.000
_cell.length_c   1.000
_cell.angle_alpha   90.00
_cell.angle_beta   90.00
_cell.angle_gamma   90.00
#
_symmetry.space_group_name_H-M   'P 1'
#
loop_
_entity.id
_entity.type
_entity.pdbx_description
1 polymer ?
#
loop_
_entity_poly.entity_id
_entity_poly.type
_entity_poly.pdbx_seq_one_letter_code
_entity_poly.pdbx_strand_id
1 'polypeptide(L)'
;MMGYAMEISIPVTWEKYKTAKLKFYESPVGFIKNANGRTGNSDFFLNDGTVVSTTNTREINERFRTILKKFNNPIELDRLIVYPRF
;
A
#
# COMPACT_ATOMS: atom_id res chain seq x y z
N MET A 1 -18.82 16.56 17.57
CA MET A 1 -17.62 16.89 16.76
C MET A 1 -17.24 15.65 15.92
N MET A 2 -18.07 15.28 14.94
CA MET A 2 -17.94 14.06 14.11
C MET A 2 -18.11 14.43 12.62
N GLY A 3 -17.52 15.55 12.17
CA GLY A 3 -17.88 16.16 10.90
C GLY A 3 -16.85 15.98 9.79
N TYR A 4 -15.57 16.27 10.06
CA TYR A 4 -14.62 16.48 8.97
C TYR A 4 -13.95 15.20 8.44
N ALA A 5 -13.72 14.20 9.29
CA ALA A 5 -13.03 12.96 8.88
C ALA A 5 -13.91 12.05 7.99
N MET A 6 -15.24 12.05 8.19
CA MET A 6 -16.14 11.25 7.35
C MET A 6 -16.38 11.88 5.97
N GLU A 7 -16.26 13.20 5.84
CA GLU A 7 -16.52 13.92 4.58
C GLU A 7 -15.54 13.55 3.45
N ILE A 8 -14.35 13.07 3.80
CA ILE A 8 -13.29 12.61 2.87
C ILE A 8 -13.10 11.09 2.87
N SER A 9 -13.90 10.34 3.62
CA SER A 9 -13.77 8.89 3.77
C SER A 9 -14.90 8.16 3.04
N ILE A 10 -14.55 7.28 2.10
CA ILE A 10 -15.52 6.37 1.49
C ILE A 10 -15.63 5.13 2.38
N PRO A 11 -16.79 4.81 2.97
CA PRO A 11 -16.95 3.59 3.75
C PRO A 11 -16.76 2.37 2.84
N VAL A 12 -15.97 1.41 3.30
CA VAL A 12 -15.71 0.15 2.59
C VAL A 12 -15.89 -1.02 3.54
N THR A 13 -16.30 -2.17 3.01
CA THR A 13 -16.38 -3.40 3.81
C THR A 13 -14.98 -3.86 4.21
N TRP A 14 -14.91 -4.63 5.29
CA TRP A 14 -13.66 -5.23 5.75
C TRP A 14 -12.99 -6.09 4.68
N GLU A 15 -13.77 -6.86 3.92
CA GLU A 15 -13.29 -7.72 2.85
C GLU A 15 -12.65 -6.92 1.71
N LYS A 16 -13.28 -5.79 1.34
CA LYS A 16 -12.74 -4.89 0.32
C LYS A 16 -11.44 -4.25 0.79
N TYR A 17 -11.38 -3.83 2.05
CA TYR A 17 -10.17 -3.29 2.66
C TYR A 17 -9.03 -4.32 2.69
N LYS A 18 -9.30 -5.52 3.20
CA LYS A 18 -8.33 -6.63 3.26
C LYS A 18 -7.81 -6.99 1.88
N THR A 19 -8.69 -7.11 0.89
CA THR A 19 -8.32 -7.40 -0.50
C THR A 19 -7.40 -6.32 -1.08
N ALA A 20 -7.74 -5.03 -0.88
CA ALA A 20 -6.91 -3.93 -1.36
C ALA A 20 -5.51 -3.94 -0.72
N LYS A 21 -5.43 -4.20 0.60
CA LYS A 21 -4.16 -4.33 1.33
C LYS A 21 -3.30 -5.48 0.83
N LEU A 22 -3.89 -6.65 0.54
CA LEU A 22 -3.16 -7.80 0.01
C LEU A 22 -2.62 -7.54 -1.40
N LYS A 23 -3.42 -6.93 -2.29
CA LYS A 23 -2.97 -6.53 -3.63
C LYS A 23 -1.84 -5.51 -3.59
N PHE A 24 -1.92 -4.54 -2.68
CA PHE A 24 -0.85 -3.59 -2.46
C PHE A 24 0.43 -4.27 -1.96
N TYR A 25 0.31 -5.25 -1.06
CA TYR A 25 1.46 -6.00 -0.53
C TYR A 25 2.18 -6.86 -1.58
N GLU A 26 1.43 -7.43 -2.54
CA GLU A 26 1.98 -8.26 -3.62
C GLU A 26 3.01 -7.50 -4.46
N SER A 27 2.69 -6.27 -4.88
CA SER A 27 3.59 -5.40 -5.64
C SER A 27 3.35 -3.92 -5.31
N PRO A 28 3.91 -3.39 -4.20
CA PRO A 28 3.67 -2.01 -3.78
C PRO A 28 3.98 -0.96 -4.85
N VAL A 29 5.16 -1.07 -5.46
CA VAL A 29 5.61 -0.18 -6.55
C VAL A 29 4.69 -0.30 -7.76
N GLY A 30 4.31 -1.53 -8.15
CA GLY A 30 3.40 -1.77 -9.27
C GLY A 30 2.02 -1.17 -9.04
N PHE A 31 1.49 -1.31 -7.82
CA PHE A 31 0.20 -0.72 -7.43
C PHE A 31 0.22 0.81 -7.55
N ILE A 32 1.26 1.47 -7.03
CA ILE A 32 1.42 2.93 -7.10
C ILE A 32 1.53 3.39 -8.56
N LYS A 33 2.36 2.71 -9.35
CA LYS A 33 2.58 3.04 -10.76
C LYS A 33 1.26 2.97 -11.56
N ASN A 34 0.48 1.91 -11.34
CA ASN A 34 -0.82 1.72 -12.00
C ASN A 34 -1.86 2.75 -11.54
N ALA A 35 -1.89 3.08 -10.24
CA ALA A 35 -2.79 4.08 -9.69
C ALA A 35 -2.51 5.49 -10.22
N ASN A 36 -1.24 5.81 -10.50
CA ASN A 36 -0.83 7.10 -11.05
C ASN A 36 -1.07 7.24 -12.57
N GLY A 37 -1.62 6.22 -13.24
CA GLY A 37 -1.88 6.24 -14.68
C GLY A 37 -0.62 6.35 -15.54
N ARG A 38 0.57 6.09 -14.98
CA ARG A 38 1.85 6.20 -15.69
C ARG A 38 2.20 4.87 -16.36
N THR A 39 1.75 4.72 -17.60
CA THR A 39 2.11 3.62 -18.51
C THR A 39 3.44 3.95 -19.22
N GLY A 40 4.57 3.70 -18.55
CA GLY A 40 5.90 3.87 -19.14
C GLY A 40 7.01 3.28 -18.27
N ASN A 41 8.20 3.06 -18.83
CA ASN A 41 9.41 2.63 -18.09
C ASN A 41 10.14 3.79 -17.42
N SER A 42 9.46 4.92 -17.21
CA SER A 42 10.05 6.10 -16.61
C SER A 42 10.09 6.00 -15.09
N ASP A 43 11.15 6.55 -14.54
CA ASP A 43 11.30 6.73 -13.10
C ASP A 43 10.19 7.63 -12.55
N PHE A 44 9.83 7.42 -11.29
CA PHE A 44 8.85 8.26 -10.61
C PHE A 44 9.24 8.56 -9.18
N PHE A 45 8.75 9.68 -8.67
CA PHE A 45 9.03 10.13 -7.32
C PHE A 45 7.95 9.65 -6.36
N LEU A 46 8.38 9.17 -5.20
CA LEU A 46 7.53 8.98 -4.03
C LEU A 46 7.39 10.31 -3.28
N ASN A 47 6.41 10.39 -2.37
CA ASN A 47 6.15 11.58 -1.57
C ASN A 47 7.31 11.98 -0.65
N ASP A 48 8.21 11.05 -0.33
CA ASP A 48 9.42 11.29 0.47
C ASP A 48 10.63 11.72 -0.38
N GLY A 49 10.44 11.96 -1.67
CA GLY A 49 11.50 12.33 -2.61
C GLY A 49 12.28 11.14 -3.19
N THR A 50 12.00 9.91 -2.76
CA THR A 50 12.66 8.71 -3.31
C THR A 50 12.36 8.57 -4.80
N VAL A 51 13.40 8.43 -5.61
CA VAL A 51 13.28 8.09 -7.04
C VAL A 51 13.14 6.58 -7.18
N VAL A 52 12.04 6.11 -7.75
CA VAL A 52 11.80 4.70 -8.08
C VAL A 52 12.19 4.47 -9.53
N SER A 53 13.12 3.54 -9.75
CA SER A 53 13.61 3.11 -11.06
C SER A 53 13.63 1.58 -11.15
N THR A 54 13.93 1.03 -12.33
CA THR A 54 14.04 -0.42 -12.52
C THR A 54 15.12 -1.08 -11.65
N THR A 55 16.18 -0.34 -11.30
CA THR A 55 17.32 -0.87 -10.53
C THR A 55 17.03 -1.02 -9.04
N ASN A 56 16.19 -0.15 -8.48
CA ASN A 56 15.88 -0.14 -7.04
C ASN A 56 14.45 -0.62 -6.69
N THR A 57 13.63 -0.94 -7.70
CA THR A 57 12.24 -1.40 -7.52
C THR A 57 12.13 -2.57 -6.54
N ARG A 58 13.06 -3.54 -6.57
CA ARG A 58 13.05 -4.69 -5.67
C ARG A 58 13.23 -4.28 -4.21
N GLU A 59 14.23 -3.45 -3.93
CA GLU A 59 14.53 -2.95 -2.58
C GLU A 59 13.36 -2.14 -2.03
N ILE A 60 12.79 -1.26 -2.84
CA ILE A 60 11.68 -0.40 -2.45
C ILE A 60 10.42 -1.24 -2.15
N ASN A 61 10.14 -2.28 -2.95
CA ASN A 61 9.06 -3.22 -2.64
C ASN A 61 9.26 -3.91 -1.28
N GLU A 62 10.48 -4.38 -0.98
CA GLU A 62 10.78 -5.01 0.32
C GLU A 62 10.66 -4.02 1.49
N ARG A 63 11.10 -2.77 1.30
CA ARG A 63 10.91 -1.68 2.27
C ARG A 63 9.42 -1.49 2.59
N PHE A 64 8.58 -1.39 1.56
CA PHE A 64 7.14 -1.21 1.74
C PHE A 64 6.47 -2.44 2.38
N ARG A 65 6.84 -3.66 1.99
CA ARG A 65 6.34 -4.89 2.62
C ARG A 65 6.68 -4.94 4.11
N THR A 66 7.90 -4.54 4.48
CA THR A 66 8.35 -4.45 5.88
C THR A 66 7.52 -3.44 6.67
N ILE A 67 7.31 -2.26 6.10
CA ILE A 67 6.48 -1.20 6.67
C ILE A 67 5.04 -1.71 6.89
N LEU A 68 4.44 -2.34 5.88
CA LEU A 68 3.07 -2.88 5.96
C LEU A 68 2.91 -3.91 7.08
N LYS A 69 3.90 -4.80 7.26
CA LYS A 69 3.91 -5.77 8.35
C LYS A 69 4.04 -5.08 9.71
N LYS A 70 4.91 -4.07 9.83
CA LYS A 70 5.12 -3.32 11.09
C LYS A 70 3.85 -2.62 11.56
N PHE A 71 3.08 -2.06 10.63
CA PHE A 71 1.82 -1.35 10.94
C PHE A 71 0.58 -2.26 10.98
N ASN A 72 0.76 -3.57 10.89
CA ASN A 72 -0.31 -4.56 11.00
C ASN A 72 -0.48 -5.02 12.45
N ASN A 73 -0.96 -4.12 13.30
CA ASN A 73 -1.32 -4.44 14.68
C ASN A 73 -2.75 -3.95 14.97
N PRO A 74 -3.78 -4.69 14.54
CA PRO A 74 -5.15 -4.33 14.85
C PRO A 74 -5.42 -4.55 16.35
N ILE A 75 -6.25 -3.68 16.92
CA ILE A 75 -6.75 -3.82 18.30
C ILE A 75 -7.59 -5.11 18.41
N GLU A 76 -8.36 -5.43 17.38
CA GLU A 76 -9.16 -6.65 17.26
C GLU A 76 -8.39 -7.72 16.46
N LEU A 77 -8.05 -8.85 17.09
CA LEU A 77 -7.17 -9.87 16.51
C LEU A 77 -7.79 -10.62 15.30
N ASP A 78 -9.12 -10.70 15.24
CA ASP A 78 -9.87 -11.25 14.10
C ASP A 78 -9.74 -10.39 12.83
N ARG A 79 -9.38 -9.11 13.00
CA ARG A 79 -9.06 -8.18 11.92
C ARG A 79 -7.58 -8.17 11.53
N LEU A 80 -6.79 -9.14 11.97
CA LEU A 80 -5.41 -9.29 11.53
C LEU A 80 -5.33 -9.64 10.05
N ILE A 81 -4.57 -8.85 9.29
CA ILE A 81 -4.23 -9.17 7.89
C ILE A 81 -2.98 -10.05 7.90
N VAL A 82 -3.10 -11.30 7.49
CA VAL A 82 -1.94 -12.19 7.35
C VAL A 82 -1.36 -12.02 5.95
N TYR A 83 -0.13 -11.50 5.88
CA TYR A 83 0.59 -11.35 4.61
C TYR A 83 1.38 -12.62 4.25
N PRO A 84 1.44 -13.03 2.97
CA PRO A 84 2.25 -14.17 2.52
C PRO A 84 3.75 -14.00 2.83
N ARG A 85 4.43 -15.11 3.14
CA ARG A 85 5.89 -15.20 3.12
C ARG A 85 6.31 -15.70 1.73
N PHE A 86 7.23 -14.99 1.09
CA PHE A 86 7.85 -15.35 -0.18
C PHE A 86 9.31 -15.69 0.04
#